data_AF-A0A6D2IN04-F1
#
_entry.id   AF-A0A6D2IN04-F1
#
_cell.length_a   1.000
_cell.length_b   1.000
_cell.length_c   1.000
_cell.angle_alpha   90.00
_cell.angle_beta   90.00
_cell.angle_gamma   90.00
#
_symmetry.space_group_name_H-M   'P 1'
#
loop_
_entity.id
_entity.type
_entity.pdbx_description
1 polymer ?
#
loop_
_entity_poly.entity_id
_entity_poly.type
_entity_poly.pdbx_seq_one_letter_code
_entity_poly.pdbx_strand_id
1 'polypeptide(L)'
;MPTAPPSSRDSEMSNFSKLSPFDGRYWGKANDFASSMSEFSFINFRVLVRIKLPLYLSKVPQVTEVPCFSKDGDVYLQFIFDVFSIDDTLEVNKVERVAYDDVKAVEYFLKQKFESQPEIAKCPGVAAYVKTFHPDWSPSMIKSAIMTTGWLIGSTLASGTFIMM
;
A
#
# COMPACT_ATOMS: atom_id res chain seq x y z
N MET A 1 -20.28 26.68 9.14
CA MET A 1 -19.74 28.05 9.15
C MET A 1 -18.62 28.13 8.12
N PRO A 2 -18.62 29.09 7.18
CA PRO A 2 -17.50 29.24 6.26
C PRO A 2 -16.37 29.97 7.01
N THR A 3 -15.20 29.33 7.11
CA THR A 3 -14.00 29.92 7.69
C THR A 3 -13.52 31.06 6.80
N ALA A 4 -13.24 32.22 7.40
CA ALA A 4 -12.70 33.38 6.68
C ALA A 4 -11.38 33.01 5.98
N PRO A 5 -11.09 33.55 4.78
CA PRO A 5 -9.83 33.28 4.10
C PRO A 5 -8.65 33.74 4.97
N PRO A 6 -7.55 32.97 5.02
CA PRO A 6 -6.41 33.28 5.87
C PRO A 6 -5.84 34.67 5.53
N SER A 7 -5.44 35.42 6.56
CA SER A 7 -4.84 36.75 6.36
C SER A 7 -3.51 36.62 5.61
N SER A 8 -3.12 37.64 4.83
CA SER A 8 -1.87 37.62 4.05
C SER A 8 -0.62 37.31 4.91
N ARG A 9 -0.65 37.68 6.19
CA ARG A 9 0.40 37.39 7.18
C ARG A 9 0.49 35.91 7.56
N ASP A 10 -0.64 35.22 7.67
CA ASP A 10 -0.67 33.79 8.03
C ASP A 10 -0.11 32.92 6.90
N SER A 11 -0.39 33.29 5.66
CA SER A 11 0.19 32.65 4.48
C SER A 11 1.71 32.83 4.40
N GLU A 12 2.23 34.02 4.70
CA GLU A 12 3.67 34.29 4.67
C GLU A 12 4.41 33.55 5.80
N MET A 13 3.90 33.57 7.03
CA MET A 13 4.49 32.80 8.14
C MET A 13 4.51 31.30 7.85
N SER A 14 3.46 30.77 7.21
CA SER A 14 3.41 29.35 6.82
C SER A 14 4.54 28.96 5.86
N ASN A 15 5.01 29.88 5.02
CA ASN A 15 6.11 29.63 4.08
C ASN A 15 7.49 29.73 4.74
N PHE A 16 7.67 30.59 5.74
CA PHE A 16 8.93 30.69 6.49
C PHE A 16 9.15 29.55 7.49
N SER A 17 8.06 28.91 7.96
CA SER A 17 8.12 27.79 8.91
C SER A 17 8.31 26.41 8.25
N LYS A 18 8.35 26.33 6.92
CA LYS A 18 8.57 25.06 6.20
C LYS A 18 10.05 24.69 6.18
N LEU A 19 10.34 23.42 6.47
CA LEU A 19 11.72 22.92 6.55
C LEU A 19 12.41 22.91 5.17
N SER A 20 11.69 22.49 4.13
CA SER A 20 12.20 22.42 2.76
C SER A 20 11.77 23.64 1.95
N PRO A 21 12.67 24.24 1.16
CA PRO A 21 12.31 25.34 0.27
C PRO A 21 11.38 24.90 -0.87
N PHE A 22 11.31 23.60 -1.19
CA PHE A 22 10.39 23.05 -2.20
C PHE A 22 8.92 23.17 -1.77
N ASP A 23 8.63 22.97 -0.49
CA ASP A 23 7.27 23.07 0.03
C ASP A 23 6.83 24.53 0.24
N GLY A 24 7.77 25.47 0.30
CA GLY A 24 7.53 26.89 0.55
C GLY A 24 7.94 27.79 -0.63
N ARG A 25 9.14 28.38 -0.55
CA ARG A 25 9.65 29.38 -1.50
C ARG A 25 9.54 28.96 -2.97
N TYR A 26 9.75 27.68 -3.26
CA TYR A 26 9.75 27.13 -4.63
C TYR A 26 8.49 26.33 -4.97
N TRP A 27 7.44 26.38 -4.13
CA TRP A 27 6.21 25.63 -4.35
C TRP A 27 5.62 25.87 -5.75
N GLY A 28 5.56 27.12 -6.20
CA GLY A 28 5.03 27.46 -7.53
C GLY A 28 5.79 26.83 -8.71
N LYS A 29 7.03 26.35 -8.50
CA LYS A 29 7.82 25.60 -9.50
C LYS A 29 7.82 24.10 -9.25
N ALA A 30 7.55 23.68 -8.01
CA ALA A 30 7.67 22.28 -7.58
C ALA A 30 6.31 21.55 -7.52
N ASN A 31 5.20 22.28 -7.47
CA ASN A 31 3.86 21.72 -7.32
C ASN A 31 3.48 20.73 -8.44
N ASP A 32 4.05 20.87 -9.64
CA ASP A 32 3.84 19.90 -10.73
C ASP A 32 4.31 18.48 -10.37
N PHE A 33 5.23 18.35 -9.41
CA PHE A 33 5.69 17.05 -8.90
C PHE A 33 4.82 16.50 -7.76
N ALA A 34 3.96 17.31 -7.14
CA ALA A 34 3.15 16.90 -6.00
C ALA A 34 2.22 15.73 -6.35
N SER A 35 1.77 15.64 -7.61
CA SER A 35 0.97 14.51 -8.10
C SER A 35 1.71 13.18 -8.14
N SER A 36 3.04 13.16 -8.03
CA SER A 36 3.84 11.94 -8.09
C SER A 36 4.75 11.73 -6.87
N MET A 37 5.17 12.81 -6.20
CA MET A 37 6.13 12.77 -5.09
C MET A 37 5.53 13.15 -3.74
N SER A 38 4.22 13.39 -3.66
CA SER A 38 3.55 13.52 -2.36
C SER A 38 3.40 12.17 -1.68
N GLU A 39 3.23 12.21 -0.36
CA GLU A 39 2.88 11.03 0.45
C GLU A 39 1.55 10.40 -0.01
N PHE A 40 0.57 11.23 -0.38
CA PHE A 40 -0.67 10.79 -1.02
C PHE A 40 -0.39 9.95 -2.26
N SER A 41 0.42 10.45 -3.18
CA SER A 41 0.77 9.73 -4.40
C SER A 41 1.52 8.43 -4.12
N PHE A 42 2.45 8.45 -3.17
CA PHE A 42 3.19 7.26 -2.74
C PHE A 42 2.25 6.16 -2.25
N ILE A 43 1.32 6.49 -1.36
CA ILE A 43 0.33 5.53 -0.84
C ILE A 43 -0.63 5.09 -1.94
N ASN A 44 -1.13 6.01 -2.76
CA ASN A 44 -2.01 5.71 -3.89
C ASN A 44 -1.38 4.71 -4.87
N PHE A 45 -0.11 4.90 -5.25
CA PHE A 45 0.59 3.95 -6.13
C PHE A 45 0.73 2.57 -5.51
N ARG A 46 0.94 2.47 -4.19
CA ARG A 46 1.03 1.17 -3.50
C ARG A 46 -0.30 0.46 -3.44
N VAL A 47 -1.37 1.21 -3.15
CA VAL A 47 -2.76 0.73 -3.21
C VAL A 47 -3.06 0.22 -4.62
N LEU A 48 -2.72 1.01 -5.65
CA LEU A 48 -2.89 0.63 -7.06
C LEU A 48 -2.17 -0.68 -7.38
N VAL A 49 -0.88 -0.81 -7.06
CA VAL A 49 -0.12 -2.03 -7.34
C VAL A 49 -0.75 -3.22 -6.63
N ARG A 50 -1.18 -3.05 -5.38
CA ARG A 50 -1.76 -4.13 -4.60
C ARG A 50 -3.14 -4.56 -5.10
N ILE A 51 -3.91 -3.66 -5.71
CA ILE A 51 -5.19 -3.96 -6.38
C ILE A 51 -4.95 -4.60 -7.76
N LYS A 52 -4.03 -4.05 -8.56
CA LYS A 52 -3.77 -4.54 -9.93
C LYS A 52 -3.06 -5.88 -9.97
N LEU A 53 -2.23 -6.19 -8.99
CA LEU A 53 -1.51 -7.45 -8.95
C LEU A 53 -2.44 -8.68 -8.97
N PRO A 54 -3.43 -8.85 -8.06
CA PRO A 54 -4.34 -9.98 -8.13
C PRO A 54 -5.18 -9.98 -9.42
N LEU A 55 -5.61 -8.82 -9.92
CA LEU A 55 -6.30 -8.69 -11.22
C LEU A 55 -5.46 -9.19 -12.40
N TYR A 56 -4.14 -8.99 -12.34
CA TYR A 56 -3.22 -9.49 -13.33
C TYR A 56 -2.99 -10.99 -13.18
N LEU A 57 -2.74 -11.45 -11.94
CA LEU A 57 -2.50 -12.86 -11.62
C LEU A 57 -3.70 -13.75 -11.97
N SER A 58 -4.93 -13.27 -11.78
CA SER A 58 -6.15 -14.00 -12.11
C SER A 58 -6.31 -14.32 -13.60
N LYS A 59 -5.59 -13.58 -14.47
CA LYS A 59 -5.57 -13.76 -15.93
C LYS A 59 -4.44 -14.66 -16.40
N VAL A 60 -3.52 -15.06 -15.51
CA VAL A 60 -2.38 -15.91 -15.82
C VAL A 60 -2.78 -17.37 -15.55
N PRO A 61 -2.93 -18.23 -16.57
CA PRO A 61 -3.43 -19.60 -16.39
C PRO A 61 -2.55 -20.49 -15.49
N GLN A 62 -1.27 -20.14 -15.35
CA GLN A 62 -0.32 -20.84 -14.49
C GLN A 62 -0.56 -20.57 -12.99
N VAL A 63 -1.28 -19.49 -12.65
CA VAL A 63 -1.59 -19.10 -11.27
C VAL A 63 -2.95 -19.65 -10.86
N THR A 64 -2.94 -20.84 -10.27
CA THR A 64 -4.18 -21.54 -9.86
C THR A 64 -4.72 -21.08 -8.51
N GLU A 65 -3.87 -20.44 -7.70
CA GLU A 65 -4.20 -19.95 -6.37
C GLU A 65 -5.05 -18.67 -6.40
N VAL A 66 -4.99 -17.92 -7.50
CA VAL A 66 -5.80 -16.72 -7.74
C VAL A 66 -6.81 -17.05 -8.84
N PRO A 67 -8.04 -17.45 -8.50
CA PRO A 67 -9.06 -17.72 -9.50
C PRO A 67 -9.41 -16.45 -10.27
N CYS A 68 -9.95 -16.63 -11.47
CA CYS A 68 -10.47 -15.53 -12.28
C CYS A 68 -11.62 -14.84 -11.53
N PHE A 69 -11.57 -13.51 -11.42
CA PHE A 69 -12.61 -12.76 -10.74
C PHE A 69 -13.88 -12.70 -11.58
N SER A 70 -15.02 -12.62 -10.91
CA SER A 70 -16.29 -12.22 -11.51
C SER A 70 -16.19 -10.81 -12.10
N LYS A 71 -17.07 -10.49 -13.07
CA LYS A 71 -17.17 -9.12 -13.63
C LYS A 71 -17.46 -8.08 -12.54
N ASP A 72 -18.26 -8.45 -11.54
CA ASP A 72 -18.59 -7.57 -10.42
C ASP A 72 -17.36 -7.35 -9.52
N GLY A 73 -16.53 -8.38 -9.33
CA GLY A 73 -15.24 -8.27 -8.63
C GLY A 73 -14.26 -7.34 -9.34
N ASP A 74 -14.14 -7.45 -10.66
CA ASP A 74 -13.31 -6.55 -11.49
C ASP A 74 -13.77 -5.09 -11.37
N VAL A 75 -15.08 -4.84 -11.49
CA VAL A 75 -15.67 -3.50 -11.35
C VAL A 75 -15.46 -2.96 -9.94
N TYR A 76 -15.60 -3.80 -8.91
CA TYR A 76 -15.40 -3.40 -7.53
C TYR A 76 -13.95 -3.01 -7.23
N LEU A 77 -12.98 -3.78 -7.71
CA LEU A 77 -11.55 -3.47 -7.56
C LEU A 77 -11.16 -2.18 -8.28
N GLN A 78 -11.71 -1.97 -9.49
CA GLN A 78 -11.53 -0.72 -10.23
C GLN A 78 -12.16 0.47 -9.50
N PHE A 79 -13.35 0.29 -8.92
CA PHE A 79 -14.03 1.32 -8.14
C PHE A 79 -13.22 1.77 -6.93
N ILE A 80 -12.63 0.84 -6.16
CA ILE A 80 -11.78 1.20 -5.00
C ILE A 80 -10.63 2.11 -5.43
N PHE A 81 -10.04 1.84 -6.60
CA PHE A 81 -8.99 2.68 -7.14
C PHE A 81 -9.51 4.06 -7.59
N ASP A 82 -10.63 4.09 -8.33
CA ASP A 82 -11.16 5.33 -8.90
C ASP A 82 -11.64 6.34 -7.83
N VAL A 83 -12.10 5.84 -6.67
CA VAL A 83 -12.57 6.69 -5.55
C VAL A 83 -11.51 6.92 -4.47
N PHE A 84 -10.28 6.45 -4.66
CA PHE A 84 -9.22 6.61 -3.66
C PHE A 84 -8.95 8.08 -3.37
N SER A 85 -9.06 8.45 -2.10
CA SER A 85 -9.09 9.84 -1.66
C SER A 85 -8.00 10.19 -0.64
N ILE A 86 -7.88 11.48 -0.34
CA ILE A 86 -6.99 11.95 0.74
C ILE A 86 -7.43 11.38 2.09
N ASP A 87 -8.74 11.21 2.31
CA ASP A 87 -9.25 10.62 3.55
C ASP A 87 -8.80 9.16 3.71
N ASP A 88 -8.78 8.38 2.62
CA ASP A 88 -8.23 7.02 2.65
C ASP A 88 -6.73 7.01 2.98
N THR A 89 -5.98 8.00 2.49
CA THR A 89 -4.55 8.17 2.83
C THR A 89 -4.38 8.45 4.32
N LEU A 90 -5.26 9.26 4.92
CA LEU A 90 -5.25 9.51 6.36
C LEU A 90 -5.56 8.23 7.16
N GLU A 91 -6.47 7.38 6.68
CA GLU A 91 -6.73 6.08 7.31
C GLU A 91 -5.51 5.16 7.24
N VAL A 92 -4.84 5.06 6.09
CA VAL A 92 -3.58 4.30 5.96
C VAL A 92 -2.54 4.80 6.97
N ASN A 93 -2.36 6.12 7.08
CA ASN A 93 -1.41 6.71 8.03
C ASN A 93 -1.77 6.42 9.50
N LYS A 94 -3.07 6.32 9.84
CA LYS A 94 -3.49 5.91 11.19
C LYS A 94 -3.06 4.48 11.48
N VAL A 95 -3.23 3.57 10.51
CA VAL A 95 -2.81 2.18 10.66
C VAL A 95 -1.29 2.08 10.73
N GLU A 96 -0.56 2.84 9.92
CA GLU A 96 0.91 2.87 9.91
C GLU A 96 1.47 3.26 11.27
N ARG A 97 0.90 4.26 11.96
CA ARG A 97 1.34 4.65 13.30
C ARG A 97 1.28 3.53 14.32
N VAL A 98 0.38 2.57 14.13
CA VAL A 98 0.24 1.40 15.02
C VAL A 98 1.14 0.25 14.53
N ALA A 99 1.21 0.04 13.21
CA ALA A 99 1.96 -1.07 12.61
C ALA A 99 3.46 -0.82 12.47
N TYR A 100 3.90 0.45 12.47
CA TYR A 100 5.25 0.92 12.14
C TYR A 100 5.80 0.34 10.82
N ASP A 101 4.91 0.08 9.87
CA ASP A 101 5.20 -0.59 8.60
C ASP A 101 4.16 -0.17 7.57
N ASP A 102 4.61 0.59 6.57
CA ASP A 102 3.79 1.15 5.51
C ASP A 102 3.24 0.07 4.55
N VAL A 103 3.93 -1.07 4.40
CA VAL A 103 3.47 -2.21 3.59
C VAL A 103 2.28 -2.85 4.28
N LYS A 104 2.40 -3.07 5.59
CA LYS A 104 1.32 -3.63 6.38
C LYS A 104 0.15 -2.66 6.48
N ALA A 105 0.41 -1.37 6.63
CA ALA A 105 -0.66 -0.37 6.71
C ALA A 105 -1.59 -0.42 5.49
N VAL A 106 -1.01 -0.43 4.29
CA VAL A 106 -1.76 -0.59 3.04
C VAL A 106 -2.45 -1.96 2.97
N GLU A 107 -1.81 -3.04 3.41
CA GLU A 107 -2.43 -4.37 3.42
C GLU A 107 -3.65 -4.42 4.34
N TYR A 108 -3.56 -3.86 5.54
CA TYR A 108 -4.67 -3.80 6.49
C TYR A 108 -5.82 -2.92 5.99
N PHE A 109 -5.50 -1.74 5.43
CA PHE A 109 -6.49 -0.87 4.80
C PHE A 109 -7.26 -1.61 3.70
N LEU A 110 -6.55 -2.31 2.81
CA LEU A 110 -7.19 -3.06 1.73
C LEU A 110 -7.98 -4.27 2.23
N LYS A 111 -7.49 -4.97 3.25
CA LYS A 111 -8.25 -6.05 3.90
C LYS A 111 -9.62 -5.56 4.37
N GLN A 112 -9.67 -4.41 5.04
CA GLN A 112 -10.93 -3.82 5.50
C GLN A 112 -11.87 -3.47 4.34
N LYS A 113 -11.35 -2.90 3.23
CA LYS A 113 -12.17 -2.63 2.04
C LYS A 113 -12.72 -3.94 1.44
N PHE A 114 -11.88 -4.97 1.33
CA PHE A 114 -12.24 -6.24 0.71
C PHE A 114 -13.18 -7.13 1.53
N GLU A 115 -13.40 -6.84 2.82
CA GLU A 115 -14.32 -7.61 3.67
C GLU A 115 -15.75 -7.72 3.09
N SER A 116 -16.18 -6.69 2.35
CA SER A 116 -17.48 -6.67 1.67
C SER A 116 -17.59 -7.62 0.46
N GLN A 117 -16.48 -8.20 -0.01
CA GLN A 117 -16.43 -9.09 -1.18
C GLN A 117 -15.64 -10.38 -0.88
N PRO A 118 -16.33 -11.50 -0.59
CA PRO A 118 -15.70 -12.76 -0.18
C PRO A 118 -14.75 -13.36 -1.21
N GLU A 119 -15.01 -13.11 -2.50
CA GLU A 119 -14.18 -13.56 -3.62
C GLU A 119 -12.77 -12.94 -3.56
N ILE A 120 -12.71 -11.64 -3.24
CA ILE A 120 -11.48 -10.86 -3.19
C ILE A 120 -10.76 -11.05 -1.85
N ALA A 121 -11.51 -11.12 -0.75
CA ALA A 121 -10.95 -11.30 0.60
C ALA A 121 -10.09 -12.57 0.74
N LYS A 122 -10.36 -13.60 -0.06
CA LYS A 122 -9.63 -14.88 -0.05
C LYS A 122 -8.42 -14.91 -0.99
N CYS A 123 -8.21 -13.88 -1.81
CA CYS A 123 -7.15 -13.89 -2.81
C CYS A 123 -5.76 -13.90 -2.16
N PRO A 124 -4.94 -14.95 -2.39
CA PRO A 124 -3.56 -14.94 -1.95
C PRO A 124 -2.76 -13.90 -2.75
N GLY A 125 -1.95 -13.08 -2.06
CA GLY A 125 -1.11 -12.06 -2.69
C GLY A 125 0.11 -12.67 -3.40
N VAL A 126 1.29 -12.04 -3.27
CA VAL A 126 2.56 -12.51 -3.88
C VAL A 126 2.89 -13.98 -3.56
N ALA A 127 2.42 -14.50 -2.42
CA ALA A 127 2.57 -15.91 -2.06
C ALA A 127 1.95 -16.87 -3.10
N ALA A 128 0.86 -16.48 -3.75
CA ALA A 128 0.26 -17.22 -4.87
C ALA A 128 1.26 -17.38 -6.01
N TYR A 129 1.86 -16.27 -6.43
CA TYR A 129 2.81 -16.24 -7.53
C TYR A 129 4.07 -17.07 -7.22
N VAL A 130 4.59 -17.02 -5.99
CA VAL A 130 5.75 -17.88 -5.63
C VAL A 130 5.37 -19.36 -5.69
N LYS A 131 4.15 -19.71 -5.27
CA LYS A 131 3.67 -21.09 -5.28
C LYS A 131 3.50 -21.67 -6.68
N THR A 132 3.26 -20.85 -7.72
CA THR A 132 3.19 -21.35 -9.10
C THR A 132 4.53 -21.86 -9.62
N PHE A 133 5.63 -21.23 -9.22
CA PHE A 133 6.98 -21.67 -9.61
C PHE A 133 7.54 -22.74 -8.68
N HIS A 134 7.03 -22.82 -7.45
CA HIS A 134 7.43 -23.79 -6.44
C HIS A 134 6.21 -24.46 -5.78
N PRO A 135 5.50 -25.36 -6.48
CA PRO A 135 4.28 -25.98 -5.97
C PRO A 135 4.50 -26.89 -4.76
N ASP A 136 5.72 -27.42 -4.61
CA ASP A 136 6.18 -28.28 -3.53
C ASP A 136 6.55 -27.50 -2.25
N TRP A 137 6.67 -26.17 -2.33
CA TRP A 137 7.03 -25.37 -1.17
C TRP A 137 5.88 -25.26 -0.17
N SER A 138 6.21 -25.49 1.10
CA SER A 138 5.28 -25.29 2.22
C SER A 138 5.00 -23.79 2.42
N PRO A 139 3.89 -23.42 3.09
CA PRO A 139 3.61 -22.02 3.42
C PRO A 139 4.76 -21.33 4.17
N SER A 140 5.47 -22.08 5.02
CA SER A 140 6.66 -21.60 5.75
C SER A 140 7.85 -21.37 4.82
N MET A 141 8.07 -22.22 3.82
CA MET A 141 9.12 -22.03 2.81
C MET A 141 8.84 -20.81 1.92
N ILE A 142 7.60 -20.62 1.47
CA ILE A 142 7.20 -19.44 0.69
C ILE A 142 7.40 -18.17 1.52
N LYS A 143 6.94 -18.18 2.78
CA LYS A 143 7.13 -17.06 3.70
C LYS A 143 8.61 -16.81 3.97
N SER A 144 9.41 -17.86 4.16
CA SER A 144 10.85 -17.75 4.33
C SER A 144 11.51 -17.15 3.11
N ALA A 145 11.24 -17.63 1.90
CA ALA A 145 11.82 -17.09 0.68
C ALA A 145 11.46 -15.61 0.46
N ILE A 146 10.22 -15.22 0.73
CA ILE A 146 9.79 -13.81 0.67
C ILE A 146 10.52 -12.97 1.73
N MET A 147 10.72 -13.49 2.95
CA MET A 147 11.38 -12.78 4.06
C MET A 147 12.91 -12.76 3.96
N THR A 148 13.53 -13.78 3.36
CA THR A 148 14.97 -13.84 3.14
C THR A 148 15.39 -12.94 1.97
N THR A 149 14.48 -12.73 1.00
CA THR A 149 14.71 -11.78 -0.11
C THR A 149 14.19 -10.37 0.20
N GLY A 150 13.20 -10.24 1.08
CA GLY A 150 12.70 -8.97 1.62
C GLY A 150 13.29 -8.68 2.99
N TRP A 151 14.38 -7.90 3.03
CA TRP A 151 15.09 -7.35 4.20
C TRP A 151 14.44 -7.63 5.59
N LEU A 152 15.21 -8.29 6.48
CA LEU A 152 14.84 -8.66 7.85
C LEU A 152 14.20 -7.50 8.65
N ILE A 153 12.90 -7.58 8.91
CA ILE A 153 12.21 -6.70 9.85
C ILE A 153 12.15 -7.38 11.22
N GLY A 154 13.04 -6.90 12.10
CA GLY A 154 13.02 -6.92 13.57
C GLY A 154 12.18 -7.96 14.30
N SER A 155 12.79 -9.09 14.64
CA SER A 155 12.45 -9.85 15.86
C SER A 155 13.47 -9.50 16.94
N THR A 156 13.23 -8.44 17.70
CA THR A 156 13.87 -8.29 19.01
C THR A 156 13.03 -9.04 20.02
N LEU A 157 13.69 -9.94 20.76
CA LEU A 157 13.22 -10.78 21.87
C LEU A 157 12.64 -12.15 21.50
N ALA A 158 13.52 -13.06 21.08
CA ALA A 158 13.65 -14.35 21.79
C ALA A 158 15.04 -14.91 21.53
N SER A 159 15.80 -15.06 22.62
CA SER A 159 17.05 -15.80 22.68
C SER A 159 16.90 -17.20 22.08
N GLY A 160 17.86 -17.62 21.26
CA GLY A 160 18.17 -19.03 21.07
C GLY A 160 18.14 -19.54 19.62
N THR A 161 19.34 -19.64 19.02
CA THR A 161 19.78 -20.77 18.19
C THR A 161 19.30 -20.87 16.71
N PHE A 162 20.25 -20.54 15.79
CA PHE A 162 20.73 -21.20 14.54
C PHE A 162 19.69 -21.78 13.52
N ILE A 163 19.85 -21.72 12.18
CA ILE A 163 20.80 -22.47 11.32
C ILE A 163 20.93 -21.84 9.89
N MET A 164 22.16 -21.89 9.35
CA MET A 164 22.66 -21.83 7.95
C MET A 164 21.65 -21.88 6.77
N MET A 165 21.82 -20.96 5.81
CA MET A 165 22.85 -21.04 4.74
C MET A 165 23.48 -19.66 4.53
#